data_AF-Q9PLJ3-F1
#
_entry.id   AF-Q9PLJ3-F1
#
_cell.length_a   1.000
_cell.length_b   1.000
_cell.length_c   1.000
_cell.angle_alpha   90.00
_cell.angle_beta   90.00
_cell.angle_gamma   90.00
#
_symmetry.space_group_name_H-M   'P 1'
#
loop_
_entity.id
_entity.type
_entity.pdbx_description
1 polymer ?
#
loop_
_entity_poly.entity_id
_entity_poly.type
_entity_poly.pdbx_seq_one_letter_code
_entity_poly.pdbx_strand_id
1 'polypeptide(L)'
;MLTNFTFRNCLLFFVTLSSVPVFSAPQPRVTLPSGANKIGSEAWIEQKVRQYPELLWLVEPSPAGTSLNAPSGMIFSPLLFQKKVPAFDIAVRSLIHLHLLIQGSRQAYAQLVQLQANESPMTFKQFLTLHKQLSLFLNSPKEFYDSVKILETAIILRHLGCSTKAVATFKPYFSETQKEVFYTKALHVLHTFPELSPSFARLSPEQKTLFFSLRKLANYDELLSLTNAPSLQLLSAVRSRRALLALDLYLYALDFCGEQGISSQFHMDFSPLQSMLQQYATVEEAFSRYFTYRANRLGFAGSSRTEMALVRIATLMNLSPSEAAILTTSFKSLSLEDAESLVNSFYTNKGDSLALSLRGLPTLISELTRAAHGNTNAEARAQQIYATTLSLVAKSLKAHKEMQNKQILPEEVVLDFSETASSCQGLDIFSENVAVQIHLNGSVSIHL
;
A
#
# COMPACT_ATOMS: atom_id res chain seq x y z
N MET A 1 40.59 -23.73 -1.08
CA MET A 1 40.40 -23.19 0.28
C MET A 1 38.91 -23.01 0.49
N LEU A 2 38.35 -23.81 1.39
CA LEU A 2 36.92 -24.11 1.49
C LEU A 2 36.13 -23.01 2.22
N THR A 3 35.05 -22.55 1.60
CA THR A 3 33.91 -21.88 2.25
C THR A 3 32.67 -22.78 2.06
N ASN A 4 32.42 -23.63 3.04
CA ASN A 4 31.20 -24.40 3.25
C ASN A 4 31.03 -24.55 4.77
N PHE A 5 29.77 -24.52 5.26
CA PHE A 5 29.26 -24.51 6.67
C PHE A 5 28.82 -23.11 7.15
N THR A 6 27.58 -22.81 7.60
CA THR A 6 26.47 -23.65 8.09
C THR A 6 25.14 -22.88 8.16
N PHE A 7 24.12 -23.27 7.36
CA PHE A 7 22.70 -22.90 7.57
C PHE A 7 21.88 -24.06 8.18
N ARG A 8 22.56 -25.15 8.61
CA ARG A 8 21.94 -26.45 8.91
C ARG A 8 21.59 -26.71 10.39
N ASN A 9 21.85 -25.76 11.30
CA ASN A 9 21.74 -26.01 12.76
C ASN A 9 20.49 -25.42 13.45
N CYS A 10 19.52 -24.85 12.72
CA CYS A 10 18.27 -24.38 13.34
C CYS A 10 17.26 -25.50 13.67
N LEU A 11 17.62 -26.78 13.51
CA LEU A 11 16.70 -27.92 13.64
C LEU A 11 16.93 -28.80 14.88
N LEU A 12 17.88 -28.48 15.77
CA LEU A 12 18.23 -29.37 16.90
C LEU A 12 18.55 -28.64 18.22
N PHE A 13 17.64 -27.79 18.73
CA PHE A 13 17.68 -27.37 20.14
C PHE A 13 16.26 -27.19 20.70
N PHE A 14 15.57 -28.32 20.91
CA PHE A 14 14.58 -28.46 21.97
C PHE A 14 15.29 -29.13 23.16
N VAL A 15 14.86 -28.81 24.40
CA VAL A 15 15.38 -29.28 25.71
C VAL A 15 16.59 -28.44 26.16
N THR A 16 16.52 -27.51 27.12
CA THR A 16 16.16 -27.67 28.55
C THR A 16 15.64 -26.37 29.18
N LEU A 17 14.53 -26.44 29.92
CA LEU A 17 14.01 -25.40 30.81
C LEU A 17 14.28 -25.79 32.27
N SER A 18 14.94 -24.93 33.05
CA SER A 18 14.84 -24.97 34.51
C SER A 18 15.25 -23.66 35.19
N SER A 19 14.34 -23.21 36.08
CA SER A 19 14.50 -22.42 37.32
C SER A 19 14.83 -20.90 37.28
N VAL A 20 13.89 -20.14 37.87
CA VAL A 20 13.92 -18.73 38.32
C VAL A 20 14.73 -18.60 39.63
N PRO A 21 15.18 -17.41 40.09
CA PRO A 21 14.30 -16.53 40.87
C PRO A 21 14.44 -15.01 40.58
N VAL A 22 13.41 -14.32 41.08
CA VAL A 22 13.13 -12.87 41.05
C VAL A 22 14.21 -12.04 41.72
N PHE A 23 14.63 -10.94 41.08
CA PHE A 23 15.21 -9.76 41.73
C PHE A 23 14.67 -8.47 41.10
N SER A 24 14.21 -7.57 41.96
CA SER A 24 13.73 -6.23 41.66
C SER A 24 14.87 -5.34 41.16
N ALA A 25 14.74 -4.73 39.98
CA ALA A 25 15.74 -3.80 39.42
C ALA A 25 15.09 -2.80 38.44
N PRO A 26 15.67 -1.60 38.25
CA PRO A 26 14.99 -0.38 37.80
C PRO A 26 14.61 -0.38 36.30
N GLN A 27 13.65 0.50 35.98
CA GLN A 27 12.96 0.64 34.69
C GLN A 27 13.87 0.57 33.45
N PRO A 28 13.47 -0.14 32.38
CA PRO A 28 14.25 -0.20 31.16
C PRO A 28 14.09 1.11 30.39
N ARG A 29 15.17 1.89 30.30
CA ARG A 29 15.40 2.73 29.12
C ARG A 29 15.51 1.80 27.92
N VAL A 30 14.86 2.14 26.82
CA VAL A 30 15.08 1.50 25.51
C VAL A 30 16.56 1.64 25.18
N THR A 31 17.31 0.58 25.50
CA THR A 31 18.72 0.44 25.15
C THR A 31 18.74 -0.49 23.94
N LEU A 32 19.09 0.06 22.78
CA LEU A 32 19.41 -0.75 21.62
C LEU A 32 20.52 -1.74 22.00
N PRO A 33 20.46 -3.01 21.57
CA PRO A 33 21.60 -3.91 21.70
C PRO A 33 22.81 -3.30 20.97
N SER A 34 23.88 -3.00 21.69
CA SER A 34 25.11 -2.38 21.17
C SER A 34 26.03 -3.38 20.45
N GLY A 35 25.48 -4.18 19.54
CA GLY A 35 26.22 -4.97 18.56
C GLY A 35 25.78 -4.50 17.18
N ALA A 36 26.33 -3.38 16.69
CA ALA A 36 25.71 -2.60 15.62
C ALA A 36 25.92 -3.22 14.23
N ASN A 37 25.24 -4.33 13.95
CA ASN A 37 25.05 -4.79 12.58
C ASN A 37 24.31 -3.70 11.80
N LYS A 38 24.87 -3.31 10.64
CA LYS A 38 24.24 -2.33 9.74
C LYS A 38 22.83 -2.82 9.39
N ILE A 39 21.81 -1.96 9.53
CA ILE A 39 20.42 -2.29 9.19
C ILE A 39 20.39 -2.76 7.72
N GLY A 40 19.73 -3.90 7.48
CA GLY A 40 19.66 -4.52 6.15
C GLY A 40 20.90 -5.30 5.71
N SER A 41 21.95 -5.40 6.54
CA SER A 41 23.03 -6.37 6.30
C SER A 41 22.54 -7.81 6.52
N GLU A 42 23.22 -8.79 5.93
CA GLU A 42 22.91 -10.22 6.11
C GLU A 42 22.84 -10.62 7.59
N ALA A 43 23.83 -10.24 8.40
CA ALA A 43 23.83 -10.52 9.84
C ALA A 43 22.64 -9.87 10.58
N TRP A 44 22.20 -8.69 10.14
CA TRP A 44 21.01 -8.04 10.69
C TRP A 44 19.72 -8.77 10.29
N ILE A 45 19.62 -9.21 9.04
CA ILE A 45 18.47 -9.98 8.54
C ILE A 45 18.40 -11.34 9.24
N GLU A 46 19.53 -12.03 9.43
CA GLU A 46 19.58 -13.28 10.20
C GLU A 46 19.12 -13.09 11.64
N GLN A 47 19.53 -12.00 12.29
CA GLN A 47 19.05 -11.67 13.63
C GLN A 47 17.52 -11.48 13.63
N LYS A 48 16.97 -10.78 12.63
CA LYS A 48 15.52 -10.62 12.49
C LYS A 48 14.81 -11.93 12.21
N VAL A 49 15.39 -12.83 11.42
CA VAL A 49 14.86 -14.18 11.20
C VAL A 49 14.82 -15.01 12.49
N ARG A 50 15.87 -14.95 13.31
CA ARG A 50 15.88 -15.63 14.62
C ARG A 50 14.84 -15.03 15.56
N GLN A 51 14.70 -13.71 15.53
CA GLN A 51 13.70 -13.02 16.32
C GLN A 51 12.29 -13.31 15.79
N TYR A 52 12.07 -13.46 14.49
CA TYR A 52 10.78 -13.64 13.83
C TYR A 52 10.82 -14.83 12.85
N PRO A 53 10.63 -16.06 13.34
CA PRO A 53 10.81 -17.28 12.53
C PRO A 53 9.90 -17.37 11.30
N GLU A 54 8.75 -16.71 11.32
CA GLU A 54 7.79 -16.65 10.20
C GLU A 54 8.37 -15.99 8.95
N LEU A 55 9.42 -15.16 9.06
CA LEU A 55 10.14 -14.65 7.90
C LEU A 55 10.68 -15.78 7.01
N LEU A 56 11.15 -16.88 7.60
CA LEU A 56 11.60 -18.04 6.82
C LEU A 56 10.46 -18.78 6.13
N TRP A 57 9.22 -18.64 6.62
CA TRP A 57 8.08 -19.29 6.00
C TRP A 57 7.79 -18.65 4.63
N LEU A 58 8.02 -17.34 4.51
CA LEU A 58 7.83 -16.59 3.26
C LEU A 58 8.77 -17.05 2.14
N VAL A 59 9.87 -17.74 2.46
CA VAL A 59 10.84 -18.28 1.50
C VAL A 59 10.26 -19.40 0.64
N GLU A 60 9.18 -20.04 1.08
CA GLU A 60 8.47 -21.09 0.34
C GLU A 60 7.14 -20.52 -0.20
N PRO A 61 7.11 -19.99 -1.43
CA PRO A 61 5.94 -19.28 -1.94
C PRO A 61 4.77 -20.23 -2.24
N SER A 62 3.57 -19.87 -1.79
CA SER A 62 2.31 -20.48 -2.22
C SER A 62 1.90 -19.96 -3.62
N PRO A 63 0.86 -20.53 -4.27
CA PRO A 63 0.33 -19.99 -5.52
C PRO A 63 -0.08 -18.50 -5.44
N ALA A 64 -0.57 -18.06 -4.28
CA ALA A 64 -0.86 -16.65 -4.02
C ALA A 64 0.40 -15.79 -3.80
N GLY A 65 1.50 -16.41 -3.35
CA GLY A 65 2.80 -15.76 -3.27
C GLY A 65 3.48 -15.58 -4.63
N THR A 66 3.20 -16.46 -5.60
CA THR A 66 3.76 -16.36 -6.96
C THR A 66 3.16 -15.23 -7.79
N SER A 67 1.99 -14.69 -7.42
CA SER A 67 1.37 -13.54 -8.07
C SER A 67 1.87 -12.18 -7.53
N LEU A 68 2.74 -12.18 -6.52
CA LEU A 68 3.33 -10.93 -6.01
C LEU A 68 4.42 -10.42 -6.96
N ASN A 69 4.31 -9.15 -7.33
CA ASN A 69 5.37 -8.47 -8.04
C ASN A 69 6.61 -8.32 -7.15
N ALA A 70 7.79 -8.49 -7.74
CA ALA A 70 9.03 -8.18 -7.06
C ALA A 70 9.04 -6.68 -6.71
N PRO A 71 9.55 -6.31 -5.52
CA PRO A 71 9.44 -4.95 -5.07
C PRO A 71 10.45 -4.06 -5.83
N SER A 72 10.14 -2.77 -6.01
CA SER A 72 10.96 -1.86 -6.82
C SER A 72 12.27 -1.50 -6.11
N GLY A 73 13.42 -1.95 -6.64
CA GLY A 73 14.75 -1.66 -6.10
C GLY A 73 15.47 -2.87 -5.51
N MET A 74 16.15 -2.69 -4.37
CA MET A 74 17.02 -3.73 -3.80
C MET A 74 16.20 -4.95 -3.33
N ILE A 75 16.63 -6.13 -3.79
CA ILE A 75 16.09 -7.44 -3.39
C ILE A 75 17.15 -8.23 -2.61
N PHE A 76 16.75 -8.92 -1.56
CA PHE A 76 17.63 -9.61 -0.61
C PHE A 76 17.59 -11.13 -0.80
N SER A 77 16.46 -11.66 -1.24
CA SER A 77 16.24 -13.09 -1.41
C SER A 77 17.23 -13.80 -2.35
N PRO A 78 17.73 -13.21 -3.46
CA PRO A 78 18.73 -13.89 -4.29
C PRO A 78 20.08 -14.05 -3.59
N LEU A 79 20.47 -13.09 -2.74
CA LEU A 79 21.71 -13.15 -1.98
C LEU A 79 21.63 -14.23 -0.90
N LEU A 80 20.50 -14.32 -0.20
CA LEU A 80 20.33 -15.20 0.96
C LEU A 80 19.89 -16.62 0.60
N PHE A 81 19.11 -16.78 -0.47
CA PHE A 81 18.45 -18.06 -0.82
C PHE A 81 18.65 -18.48 -2.27
N GLN A 82 19.41 -17.72 -3.07
CA GLN A 82 19.66 -18.00 -4.49
C GLN A 82 18.38 -18.08 -5.34
N LYS A 83 17.27 -17.51 -4.86
CA LYS A 83 15.98 -17.46 -5.55
C LYS A 83 15.25 -16.17 -5.22
N LYS A 84 14.42 -15.68 -6.15
CA LYS A 84 13.58 -14.49 -5.92
C LYS A 84 12.35 -14.88 -5.10
N VAL A 85 12.13 -14.17 -4.00
CA VAL A 85 11.02 -14.37 -3.08
C VAL A 85 10.39 -13.02 -2.74
N PRO A 86 9.42 -12.53 -3.53
CA PRO A 86 8.84 -11.21 -3.36
C PRO A 86 8.26 -10.96 -1.96
N ALA A 87 7.51 -11.91 -1.40
CA ALA A 87 6.91 -11.76 -0.07
C ALA A 87 7.95 -11.56 1.05
N PHE A 88 9.07 -12.29 0.97
CA PHE A 88 10.19 -12.13 1.90
C PHE A 88 10.86 -10.76 1.72
N ASP A 89 11.15 -10.37 0.47
CA ASP A 89 11.80 -9.10 0.16
C ASP A 89 10.96 -7.90 0.63
N ILE A 90 9.64 -7.93 0.40
CA ILE A 90 8.71 -6.90 0.87
C ILE A 90 8.76 -6.79 2.40
N ALA A 91 8.60 -7.91 3.11
CA ALA A 91 8.60 -7.91 4.58
C ALA A 91 9.93 -7.40 5.17
N VAL A 92 11.08 -7.84 4.63
CA VAL A 92 12.40 -7.37 5.06
C VAL A 92 12.58 -5.89 4.75
N ARG A 93 12.14 -5.41 3.58
CA ARG A 93 12.18 -3.98 3.24
C ARG A 93 11.33 -3.16 4.21
N SER A 94 10.10 -3.56 4.52
CA SER A 94 9.25 -2.86 5.49
C SER A 94 9.91 -2.78 6.88
N LEU A 95 10.56 -3.86 7.34
CA LEU A 95 11.34 -3.85 8.59
C LEU A 95 12.54 -2.89 8.52
N ILE A 96 13.29 -2.89 7.42
CA ILE A 96 14.40 -1.95 7.22
C ILE A 96 13.91 -0.50 7.25
N HIS A 97 12.82 -0.19 6.54
CA HIS A 97 12.22 1.15 6.55
C HIS A 97 11.82 1.58 7.96
N LEU A 98 11.16 0.71 8.72
CA LEU A 98 10.80 0.97 10.12
C LEU A 98 12.04 1.32 10.96
N HIS A 99 13.09 0.50 10.90
CA HIS A 99 14.28 0.71 11.72
C HIS A 99 15.12 1.91 11.29
N LEU A 100 15.22 2.20 9.99
CA LEU A 100 15.89 3.42 9.50
C LEU A 100 15.13 4.68 9.94
N LEU A 101 13.79 4.66 9.85
CA LEU A 101 12.94 5.77 10.33
C LEU A 101 13.06 5.97 11.85
N ILE A 102 13.11 4.89 12.63
CA ILE A 102 13.36 4.98 14.08
C ILE A 102 14.74 5.57 14.36
N GLN A 103 15.77 5.18 13.60
CA GLN A 103 17.13 5.69 13.80
C GLN A 103 17.26 7.19 13.51
N GLY A 104 16.57 7.71 12.48
CA GLY A 104 16.45 9.16 12.23
C GLY A 104 17.72 9.92 11.86
N SER A 105 18.85 9.24 11.67
CA SER A 105 20.16 9.85 11.40
C SER A 105 20.37 10.16 9.91
N ARG A 106 21.34 11.03 9.59
CA ARG A 106 21.78 11.25 8.19
C ARG A 106 22.27 9.96 7.53
N GLN A 107 22.92 9.09 8.31
CA GLN A 107 23.38 7.79 7.82
C GLN A 107 22.20 6.85 7.52
N ALA A 108 21.16 6.87 8.34
CA ALA A 108 19.94 6.09 8.09
C ALA A 108 19.22 6.57 6.81
N TYR A 109 19.15 7.89 6.62
CA TYR A 109 18.64 8.47 5.38
C TYR A 109 19.48 8.08 4.15
N ALA A 110 20.81 8.15 4.24
CA ALA A 110 21.68 7.75 3.13
C ALA A 110 21.48 6.26 2.76
N GLN A 111 21.29 5.39 3.76
CA GLN A 111 20.95 3.97 3.52
C GLN A 111 19.57 3.82 2.89
N LEU A 112 18.58 4.58 3.35
CA LEU A 112 17.23 4.56 2.78
C LEU A 112 17.23 4.91 1.29
N VAL A 113 17.98 5.96 0.91
CA VAL A 113 18.12 6.37 -0.49
C VAL A 113 18.79 5.28 -1.34
N GLN A 114 19.77 4.56 -0.78
CA GLN A 114 20.42 3.43 -1.47
C GLN A 114 19.48 2.25 -1.73
N LEU A 115 18.41 2.10 -0.95
CA LEU A 115 17.43 1.01 -1.10
C LEU A 115 16.36 1.29 -2.17
N GLN A 116 16.30 2.51 -2.69
CA GLN A 116 15.28 2.95 -3.63
C GLN A 116 15.79 2.86 -5.07
N ALA A 117 14.92 2.41 -5.97
CA ALA A 117 15.09 2.59 -7.42
C ALA A 117 14.32 3.82 -7.95
N ASN A 118 13.71 4.61 -7.06
CA ASN A 118 12.81 5.70 -7.45
C ASN A 118 13.57 6.89 -8.02
N GLU A 119 13.06 7.45 -9.11
CA GLU A 119 13.61 8.65 -9.75
C GLU A 119 13.47 9.91 -8.87
N SER A 120 12.57 9.90 -7.88
CA SER A 120 12.35 11.01 -6.94
C SER A 120 12.40 10.55 -5.47
N PRO A 121 13.61 10.33 -4.92
CA PRO A 121 13.75 9.95 -3.52
C PRO A 121 13.20 11.06 -2.62
N MET A 122 12.69 10.66 -1.46
CA MET A 122 12.31 11.57 -0.39
C MET A 122 13.50 12.45 0.02
N THR A 123 13.26 13.72 0.33
CA THR A 123 14.29 14.63 0.88
C THR A 123 14.62 14.31 2.35
N PHE A 124 15.82 14.67 2.80
CA PHE A 124 16.21 14.49 4.21
C PHE A 124 15.27 15.21 5.19
N LYS A 125 14.71 16.37 4.79
CA LYS A 125 13.75 17.13 5.61
C LYS A 125 12.46 16.33 5.82
N GLN A 126 11.91 15.73 4.76
CA GLN A 126 10.72 14.88 4.83
C GLN A 126 10.99 13.64 5.69
N PHE A 127 12.14 12.98 5.50
CA PHE A 127 12.57 11.85 6.34
C PHE A 127 12.63 12.21 7.82
N LEU A 128 13.22 13.36 8.15
CA LEU A 128 13.32 13.83 9.53
C LEU A 128 11.94 14.16 10.13
N THR A 129 11.01 14.70 9.34
CA THR A 129 9.63 14.92 9.77
C THR A 129 8.95 13.60 10.15
N LEU A 130 9.05 12.57 9.29
CA LEU A 130 8.50 11.25 9.59
C LEU A 130 9.15 10.62 10.83
N HIS A 131 10.48 10.72 10.95
CA HIS A 131 11.19 10.25 12.14
C HIS A 131 10.67 10.90 13.42
N LYS A 132 10.53 12.24 13.43
CA LYS A 132 10.05 12.97 14.60
C LYS A 132 8.64 12.55 14.99
N GLN A 133 7.74 12.47 14.01
CA GLN A 133 6.36 12.05 14.23
C GLN A 133 6.29 10.61 14.75
N LEU A 134 6.95 9.66 14.08
CA LEU A 134 7.01 8.26 14.52
C LEU A 134 7.59 8.14 15.94
N SER A 135 8.69 8.83 16.22
CA SER A 135 9.33 8.81 17.54
C SER A 135 8.43 9.35 18.65
N LEU A 136 7.62 10.38 18.35
CA LEU A 136 6.63 10.88 19.32
C LEU A 136 5.58 9.81 19.66
N PHE A 137 5.10 9.07 18.66
CA PHE A 137 4.11 8.00 18.89
C PHE A 137 4.71 6.79 19.60
N LEU A 138 5.92 6.35 19.21
CA LEU A 138 6.59 5.21 19.84
C LEU A 138 7.00 5.48 21.29
N ASN A 139 7.30 6.73 21.63
CA ASN A 139 7.70 7.13 22.98
C ASN A 139 6.53 7.65 23.83
N SER A 140 5.28 7.61 23.35
CA SER A 140 4.10 8.01 24.12
C SER A 140 3.88 7.01 25.28
N PRO A 141 4.21 7.37 26.53
CA PRO A 141 4.36 6.40 27.61
C PRO A 141 3.02 5.88 28.16
N LYS A 142 1.89 6.41 27.67
CA LYS A 142 0.56 6.14 28.21
C LYS A 142 -0.31 5.24 27.33
N GLU A 143 0.09 4.99 26.09
CA GLU A 143 -0.85 4.38 25.13
C GLU A 143 -0.44 2.96 24.73
N PHE A 144 0.84 2.67 24.49
CA PHE A 144 1.26 1.36 23.99
C PHE A 144 2.63 0.92 24.53
N TYR A 145 2.70 -0.28 25.12
CA TYR A 145 3.96 -0.87 25.56
C TYR A 145 4.66 -1.57 24.38
N ASP A 146 5.89 -1.15 24.05
CA ASP A 146 6.72 -1.72 22.98
C ASP A 146 6.00 -1.82 21.62
N SER A 147 5.56 -0.67 21.11
CA SER A 147 4.90 -0.53 19.80
C SER A 147 5.74 -1.02 18.63
N VAL A 148 7.08 -1.02 18.76
CA VAL A 148 7.98 -1.49 17.70
C VAL A 148 7.77 -2.99 17.47
N LYS A 149 7.77 -3.80 18.53
CA LYS A 149 7.53 -5.24 18.44
C LYS A 149 6.18 -5.57 17.81
N ILE A 150 5.15 -4.76 18.06
CA ILE A 150 3.82 -4.91 17.47
C ILE A 150 3.87 -4.62 15.96
N LEU A 151 4.49 -3.51 15.55
CA LEU A 151 4.65 -3.16 14.14
C LEU A 151 5.47 -4.19 13.36
N GLU A 152 6.58 -4.66 13.93
CA GLU A 152 7.39 -5.72 13.32
C GLU A 152 6.58 -7.00 13.13
N THR A 153 5.84 -7.42 14.17
CA THR A 153 4.96 -8.60 14.09
C THR A 153 3.88 -8.39 13.01
N ALA A 154 3.28 -7.21 12.92
CA ALA A 154 2.26 -6.90 11.92
C ALA A 154 2.83 -6.93 10.50
N ILE A 155 4.01 -6.37 10.27
CA ILE A 155 4.71 -6.42 8.98
C ILE A 155 4.92 -7.87 8.54
N ILE A 156 5.42 -8.72 9.43
CA ILE A 156 5.79 -10.10 9.10
C ILE A 156 4.56 -10.96 8.81
N LEU A 157 3.50 -10.81 9.61
CA LEU A 157 2.31 -11.64 9.44
C LEU A 157 1.45 -11.23 8.23
N ARG A 158 1.67 -10.04 7.66
CA ARG A 158 0.93 -9.50 6.50
C ARG A 158 0.90 -10.46 5.31
N HIS A 159 2.03 -11.12 5.04
CA HIS A 159 2.20 -11.96 3.85
C HIS A 159 2.14 -13.46 4.15
N LEU A 160 1.62 -13.89 5.31
CA LEU A 160 1.55 -15.31 5.65
C LEU A 160 0.83 -16.16 4.59
N GLY A 161 -0.27 -15.66 4.00
CA GLY A 161 -1.00 -16.39 2.95
C GLY A 161 -0.17 -16.67 1.68
N CYS A 162 0.97 -16.00 1.54
CA CYS A 162 1.93 -16.21 0.46
C CYS A 162 2.91 -17.36 0.73
N SER A 163 2.81 -18.06 1.87
CA SER A 163 3.70 -19.14 2.28
C SER A 163 2.99 -20.50 2.25
N THR A 164 3.61 -21.50 1.61
CA THR A 164 3.14 -22.90 1.66
C THR A 164 3.14 -23.44 3.08
N LYS A 165 4.17 -23.12 3.86
CA LYS A 165 4.29 -23.53 5.26
C LYS A 165 3.18 -22.93 6.12
N ALA A 166 2.88 -21.65 5.96
CA ALA A 166 1.75 -21.04 6.66
C ALA A 166 0.42 -21.69 6.24
N VAL A 167 0.18 -21.89 4.94
CA VAL A 167 -1.02 -22.58 4.45
C VAL A 167 -1.15 -23.97 5.07
N ALA A 168 -0.07 -24.74 5.17
CA ALA A 168 -0.08 -26.05 5.83
C ALA A 168 -0.39 -25.96 7.33
N THR A 169 0.20 -25.00 8.04
CA THR A 169 -0.04 -24.77 9.47
C THR A 169 -1.51 -24.42 9.78
N PHE A 170 -2.14 -23.59 8.95
CA PHE A 170 -3.53 -23.14 9.16
C PHE A 170 -4.59 -24.03 8.52
N LYS A 171 -4.20 -24.99 7.67
CA LYS A 171 -5.08 -25.92 6.95
C LYS A 171 -6.14 -26.62 7.82
N PRO A 172 -5.86 -27.04 9.08
CA PRO A 172 -6.88 -27.66 9.92
C PRO A 172 -8.05 -26.75 10.30
N TYR A 173 -7.88 -25.42 10.18
CA TYR A 173 -8.86 -24.43 10.61
C TYR A 173 -9.62 -23.80 9.45
N PHE A 174 -8.98 -23.63 8.29
CA PHE A 174 -9.62 -23.12 7.07
C PHE A 174 -8.80 -23.43 5.81
N SER A 175 -9.42 -23.32 4.63
CA SER A 175 -8.82 -23.62 3.32
C SER A 175 -8.92 -22.43 2.35
N GLU A 176 -8.39 -21.29 2.74
CA GLU A 176 -8.41 -20.06 1.93
C GLU A 176 -7.11 -19.91 1.14
N THR A 177 -7.19 -19.37 -0.07
CA THR A 177 -6.03 -19.13 -0.94
C THR A 177 -5.83 -17.66 -1.26
N GLN A 178 -6.85 -16.80 -1.11
CA GLN A 178 -6.70 -15.37 -1.35
C GLN A 178 -5.94 -14.69 -0.21
N LYS A 179 -4.87 -13.92 -0.53
CA LYS A 179 -3.95 -13.29 0.45
C LYS A 179 -4.66 -12.53 1.59
N GLU A 180 -5.56 -11.61 1.25
CA GLU A 180 -6.22 -10.73 2.23
C GLU A 180 -7.23 -11.48 3.11
N VAL A 181 -7.98 -12.41 2.52
CA VAL A 181 -8.94 -13.25 3.25
C VAL A 181 -8.21 -14.26 4.12
N PHE A 182 -7.09 -14.82 3.64
CA PHE A 182 -6.21 -15.68 4.42
C PHE A 182 -5.69 -14.95 5.65
N TYR A 183 -5.17 -13.73 5.48
CA TYR A 183 -4.68 -12.91 6.60
C TYR A 183 -5.79 -12.73 7.65
N THR A 184 -6.98 -12.32 7.22
CA THR A 184 -8.12 -12.09 8.12
C THR A 184 -8.54 -13.36 8.88
N LYS A 185 -8.65 -14.50 8.18
CA LYS A 185 -8.97 -15.80 8.79
C LYS A 185 -7.84 -16.28 9.73
N ALA A 186 -6.58 -16.11 9.33
CA ALA A 186 -5.42 -16.45 10.15
C ALA A 186 -5.41 -15.65 11.46
N LEU A 187 -5.73 -14.35 11.42
CA LEU A 187 -5.87 -13.54 12.63
C LEU A 187 -6.96 -14.05 13.57
N HIS A 188 -8.10 -14.48 13.02
CA HIS A 188 -9.17 -15.08 13.81
C HIS A 188 -8.72 -16.38 14.50
N VAL A 189 -8.00 -17.25 13.78
CA VAL A 189 -7.43 -18.48 14.35
C VAL A 189 -6.40 -18.16 15.44
N LEU A 190 -5.50 -17.21 15.19
CA LEU A 190 -4.46 -16.80 16.14
C LEU A 190 -5.01 -16.20 17.44
N HIS A 191 -6.23 -15.66 17.42
CA HIS A 191 -6.92 -15.22 18.63
C HIS A 191 -7.15 -16.39 19.60
N THR A 192 -7.38 -17.59 19.07
CA THR A 192 -7.66 -18.82 19.85
C THR A 192 -6.41 -19.67 20.04
N PHE A 193 -5.55 -19.75 19.01
CA PHE A 193 -4.37 -20.60 18.93
C PHE A 193 -3.11 -19.76 18.67
N PRO A 194 -2.67 -18.92 19.63
CA PRO A 194 -1.55 -18.00 19.43
C PRO A 194 -0.23 -18.69 19.14
N GLU A 195 -0.03 -19.92 19.61
CA GLU A 195 1.16 -20.75 19.43
C GLU A 195 1.44 -21.11 17.96
N LEU A 196 0.44 -21.01 17.08
CA LEU A 196 0.62 -21.21 15.64
C LEU A 196 1.51 -20.15 14.99
N SER A 197 1.79 -19.03 15.68
CA SER A 197 2.74 -18.00 15.25
C SER A 197 3.64 -17.61 16.42
N PRO A 198 4.91 -18.06 16.46
CA PRO A 198 5.85 -17.68 17.52
C PRO A 198 5.99 -16.15 17.71
N SER A 199 5.88 -15.38 16.63
CA SER A 199 5.92 -13.92 16.68
C SER A 199 4.69 -13.29 17.29
N PHE A 200 3.50 -13.85 17.05
CA PHE A 200 2.28 -13.41 17.71
C PHE A 200 2.20 -13.89 19.16
N ALA A 201 2.58 -15.15 19.42
CA ALA A 201 2.49 -15.79 20.74
C ALA A 201 3.17 -14.98 21.84
N ARG A 202 4.34 -14.43 21.54
CA ARG A 202 5.17 -13.64 22.47
C ARG A 202 4.68 -12.24 22.79
N LEU A 203 3.62 -11.76 22.12
CA LEU A 203 3.01 -10.47 22.45
C LEU A 203 2.23 -10.60 23.78
N SER A 204 2.28 -9.57 24.62
CA SER A 204 1.42 -9.51 25.82
C SER A 204 -0.06 -9.42 25.43
N PRO A 205 -1.02 -9.72 26.33
CA PRO A 205 -2.45 -9.59 26.04
C PRO A 205 -2.86 -8.20 25.52
N GLU A 206 -2.29 -7.14 26.09
CA GLU A 206 -2.52 -5.76 25.66
C GLU A 206 -1.96 -5.51 24.26
N GLN A 207 -0.75 -6.03 23.98
CA GLN A 207 -0.12 -5.95 22.66
C GLN A 207 -0.92 -6.71 21.59
N LYS A 208 -1.49 -7.87 21.93
CA LYS A 208 -2.38 -8.64 21.03
C LYS A 208 -3.67 -7.87 20.73
N THR A 209 -4.26 -7.23 21.73
CA THR A 209 -5.45 -6.39 21.56
C THR A 209 -5.16 -5.21 20.62
N LEU A 210 -4.00 -4.57 20.80
CA LEU A 210 -3.55 -3.52 19.89
C LEU A 210 -3.34 -4.06 18.47
N PHE A 211 -2.60 -5.15 18.34
CA PHE A 211 -2.31 -5.81 17.07
C PHE A 211 -3.60 -6.09 16.28
N PHE A 212 -4.64 -6.62 16.94
CA PHE A 212 -5.92 -6.90 16.29
C PHE A 212 -6.71 -5.66 15.87
N SER A 213 -6.35 -4.49 16.40
CA SER A 213 -6.95 -3.21 16.01
C SER A 213 -6.26 -2.58 14.79
N LEU A 214 -5.07 -3.07 14.41
CA LEU A 214 -4.33 -2.62 13.23
C LEU A 214 -4.90 -3.21 11.93
N ARG A 215 -4.72 -2.50 10.82
CA ARG A 215 -5.23 -2.72 9.46
C ARG A 215 -6.75 -2.82 9.36
N LYS A 216 -7.46 -2.16 10.27
CA LYS A 216 -8.95 -2.20 10.33
C LYS A 216 -9.61 -0.83 10.39
N LEU A 217 -8.84 0.25 10.50
CA LEU A 217 -9.44 1.57 10.72
C LEU A 217 -9.97 2.19 9.43
N ALA A 218 -9.25 2.03 8.31
CA ALA A 218 -9.64 2.60 7.04
C ALA A 218 -9.00 1.87 5.86
N ASN A 219 -9.60 2.02 4.68
CA ASN A 219 -8.93 1.77 3.41
C ASN A 219 -8.15 3.04 3.00
N TYR A 220 -6.85 3.09 3.33
CA TYR A 220 -6.03 4.27 3.05
C TYR A 220 -5.74 4.47 1.56
N ASP A 221 -5.76 3.39 0.76
CA ASP A 221 -5.65 3.51 -0.70
C ASP A 221 -6.82 4.30 -1.26
N GLU A 222 -8.03 4.06 -0.76
CA GLU A 222 -9.23 4.80 -1.19
C GLU A 222 -9.17 6.28 -0.79
N LEU A 223 -8.69 6.57 0.42
CA LEU A 223 -8.55 7.95 0.91
C LEU A 223 -7.48 8.72 0.13
N LEU A 224 -6.32 8.10 -0.13
CA LEU A 224 -5.23 8.72 -0.90
C LEU A 224 -5.61 8.90 -2.38
N SER A 225 -6.44 8.02 -2.93
CA SER A 225 -6.93 8.10 -4.32
C SER A 225 -8.18 8.96 -4.49
N LEU A 226 -8.71 9.56 -3.41
CA LEU A 226 -9.97 10.32 -3.42
C LEU A 226 -11.15 9.52 -3.99
N THR A 227 -11.11 8.19 -3.93
CA THR A 227 -12.22 7.33 -4.35
C THR A 227 -13.29 7.24 -3.28
N ASN A 228 -12.93 7.48 -2.01
CA ASN A 228 -13.84 7.50 -0.88
C ASN A 228 -13.50 8.62 0.12
N ALA A 229 -14.45 8.96 0.99
CA ALA A 229 -14.25 9.90 2.09
C ALA A 229 -13.94 9.16 3.40
N PRO A 230 -13.29 9.81 4.39
CA PRO A 230 -13.12 9.21 5.71
C PRO A 230 -14.49 8.89 6.34
N SER A 231 -14.62 7.71 6.94
CA SER A 231 -15.86 7.32 7.59
C SER A 231 -16.05 8.06 8.93
N LEU A 232 -17.31 8.22 9.37
CA LEU A 232 -17.61 8.74 10.72
C LEU A 232 -16.96 7.89 11.82
N GLN A 233 -16.91 6.56 11.61
CA GLN A 233 -16.23 5.63 12.51
C GLN A 233 -14.75 5.94 12.61
N LEU A 234 -14.07 6.15 11.48
CA LEU A 234 -12.66 6.53 11.44
C LEU A 234 -12.42 7.82 12.23
N LEU A 235 -13.19 8.88 11.98
CA LEU A 235 -13.03 10.15 12.69
C LEU A 235 -13.32 10.04 14.19
N SER A 236 -14.32 9.23 14.58
CA SER A 236 -14.59 8.94 15.99
C SER A 236 -13.44 8.16 16.67
N ALA A 237 -12.83 7.22 15.94
CA ALA A 237 -11.66 6.47 16.40
C ALA A 237 -10.45 7.38 16.52
N VAL A 238 -10.28 8.37 15.64
CA VAL A 238 -9.22 9.37 15.78
C VAL A 238 -9.38 10.12 17.10
N ARG A 239 -10.58 10.57 17.45
CA ARG A 239 -10.78 11.34 18.69
C ARG A 239 -10.48 10.55 19.95
N SER A 240 -10.88 9.28 19.96
CA SER A 240 -10.75 8.41 21.15
C SER A 240 -9.40 7.69 21.23
N ARG A 241 -8.74 7.43 20.10
CA ARG A 241 -7.52 6.60 19.99
C ARG A 241 -6.55 7.18 18.94
N ARG A 242 -6.15 8.45 19.10
CA ARG A 242 -5.24 9.15 18.16
C ARG A 242 -3.97 8.36 17.83
N ALA A 243 -3.35 7.78 18.84
CA ALA A 243 -2.10 7.06 18.66
C ALA A 243 -2.30 5.71 17.94
N LEU A 244 -3.47 5.06 18.08
CA LEU A 244 -3.80 3.87 17.31
C LEU A 244 -3.90 4.20 15.81
N LEU A 245 -4.61 5.29 15.47
CA LEU A 245 -4.67 5.75 14.07
C LEU A 245 -3.27 6.04 13.52
N ALA A 246 -2.43 6.73 14.29
CA ALA A 246 -1.08 7.04 13.85
C ALA A 246 -0.29 5.76 13.55
N LEU A 247 -0.32 4.78 14.46
CA LEU A 247 0.34 3.48 14.24
C LEU A 247 -0.21 2.75 13.02
N ASP A 248 -1.52 2.79 12.80
CA ASP A 248 -2.18 2.16 11.66
C ASP A 248 -1.77 2.80 10.32
N LEU A 249 -1.74 4.14 10.27
CA LEU A 249 -1.26 4.91 9.12
C LEU A 249 0.23 4.64 8.85
N TYR A 250 1.08 4.58 9.88
CA TYR A 250 2.50 4.24 9.71
C TYR A 250 2.68 2.80 9.24
N LEU A 251 1.89 1.85 9.74
CA LEU A 251 1.92 0.48 9.27
C LEU A 251 1.55 0.39 7.79
N TYR A 252 0.48 1.09 7.37
CA TYR A 252 0.12 1.20 5.96
C TYR A 252 1.26 1.80 5.13
N ALA A 253 1.88 2.89 5.59
CA ALA A 253 3.02 3.48 4.90
C ALA A 253 4.21 2.52 4.79
N LEU A 254 4.50 1.72 5.83
CA LEU A 254 5.58 0.73 5.83
C LEU A 254 5.28 -0.45 4.90
N ASP A 255 4.03 -0.90 4.85
CA ASP A 255 3.57 -1.92 3.90
C ASP A 255 3.76 -1.40 2.46
N PHE A 256 3.28 -0.18 2.17
CA PHE A 256 3.45 0.48 0.87
C PHE A 256 4.92 0.65 0.48
N CYS A 257 5.76 1.10 1.42
CA CYS A 257 7.20 1.28 1.17
C CYS A 257 7.95 -0.04 0.97
N GLY A 258 7.47 -1.14 1.54
CA GLY A 258 8.03 -2.47 1.29
C GLY A 258 7.83 -2.90 -0.15
N GLU A 259 6.67 -2.61 -0.72
CA GLU A 259 6.29 -2.97 -2.09
C GLU A 259 6.88 -2.00 -3.13
N GLN A 260 6.67 -0.69 -2.97
CA GLN A 260 6.95 0.34 -3.97
C GLN A 260 8.16 1.24 -3.63
N GLY A 261 8.74 1.11 -2.43
CA GLY A 261 9.71 2.07 -1.91
C GLY A 261 9.06 3.39 -1.47
N ILE A 262 9.77 4.17 -0.65
CA ILE A 262 9.28 5.50 -0.26
C ILE A 262 9.66 6.54 -1.34
N SER A 263 8.69 7.33 -1.80
CA SER A 263 8.91 8.41 -2.78
C SER A 263 8.57 9.77 -2.17
N SER A 264 9.14 10.84 -2.73
CA SER A 264 8.73 12.19 -2.36
C SER A 264 7.25 12.43 -2.65
N GLN A 265 6.76 11.87 -3.77
CA GLN A 265 5.34 11.93 -4.16
C GLN A 265 4.43 11.35 -3.08
N PHE A 266 4.71 10.13 -2.64
CA PHE A 266 3.93 9.45 -1.60
C PHE A 266 3.88 10.26 -0.30
N HIS A 267 5.02 10.79 0.16
CA HIS A 267 5.05 11.61 1.36
C HIS A 267 4.18 12.87 1.26
N MET A 268 4.22 13.52 0.10
CA MET A 268 3.44 14.73 -0.15
C MET A 268 1.93 14.45 -0.15
N ASP A 269 1.49 13.22 -0.45
CA ASP A 269 0.07 12.84 -0.33
C ASP A 269 -0.28 12.31 1.06
N PHE A 270 0.62 11.56 1.68
CA PHE A 270 0.43 10.90 2.98
C PHE A 270 0.44 11.89 4.15
N SER A 271 1.41 12.80 4.21
CA SER A 271 1.57 13.70 5.35
C SER A 271 0.38 14.66 5.54
N PRO A 272 -0.19 15.28 4.48
CA PRO A 272 -1.41 16.06 4.59
C PRO A 272 -2.61 15.20 5.01
N LEU A 273 -2.78 13.99 4.44
CA LEU A 273 -3.88 13.10 4.85
C LEU A 273 -3.81 12.79 6.35
N GLN A 274 -2.64 12.41 6.85
CA GLN A 274 -2.40 12.16 8.27
C GLN A 274 -2.75 13.40 9.12
N SER A 275 -2.28 14.59 8.71
CA SER A 275 -2.59 15.84 9.40
C SER A 275 -4.10 16.13 9.42
N MET A 276 -4.79 15.91 8.29
CA MET A 276 -6.23 16.16 8.19
C MET A 276 -7.02 15.24 9.10
N LEU A 277 -6.73 13.93 9.06
CA LEU A 277 -7.41 12.95 9.90
C LEU A 277 -7.24 13.27 11.39
N GLN A 278 -6.07 13.80 11.79
CA GLN A 278 -5.76 14.13 13.19
C GLN A 278 -6.37 15.46 13.67
N GLN A 279 -6.59 16.43 12.78
CA GLN A 279 -6.98 17.79 13.13
C GLN A 279 -8.49 18.05 13.06
N TYR A 280 -9.19 17.48 12.07
CA TYR A 280 -10.59 17.85 11.79
C TYR A 280 -11.59 16.91 12.44
N ALA A 281 -12.74 17.47 12.79
CA ALA A 281 -13.77 16.75 13.51
C ALA A 281 -14.77 16.07 12.56
N THR A 282 -15.14 16.70 11.45
CA THR A 282 -16.20 16.20 10.55
C THR A 282 -15.65 15.61 9.26
N VAL A 283 -16.43 14.72 8.62
CA VAL A 283 -16.08 14.09 7.35
C VAL A 283 -15.95 15.15 6.27
N GLU A 284 -16.89 16.09 6.28
CA GLU A 284 -17.01 17.18 5.33
C GLU A 284 -15.76 18.08 5.39
N GLU A 285 -15.31 18.45 6.59
CA GLU A 285 -14.10 19.25 6.76
C GLU A 285 -12.84 18.50 6.33
N ALA A 286 -12.65 17.28 6.84
CA ALA A 286 -11.46 16.48 6.55
C ALA A 286 -11.32 16.20 5.06
N PHE A 287 -12.39 15.74 4.42
CA PHE A 287 -12.41 15.44 2.99
C PHE A 287 -12.25 16.69 2.15
N SER A 288 -13.00 17.77 2.43
CA SER A 288 -12.93 19.00 1.63
C SER A 288 -11.55 19.65 1.66
N ARG A 289 -10.88 19.62 2.81
CA ARG A 289 -9.52 20.15 2.97
C ARG A 289 -8.50 19.30 2.23
N TYR A 290 -8.57 17.98 2.36
CA TYR A 290 -7.68 17.08 1.62
C TYR A 290 -7.89 17.19 0.11
N PHE A 291 -9.14 17.25 -0.34
CA PHE A 291 -9.49 17.44 -1.74
C PHE A 291 -8.94 18.77 -2.29
N THR A 292 -9.12 19.86 -1.54
CA THR A 292 -8.60 21.18 -1.94
C THR A 292 -7.07 21.20 -1.99
N TYR A 293 -6.41 20.53 -1.04
CA TYR A 293 -4.96 20.34 -1.08
C TYR A 293 -4.53 19.62 -2.37
N ARG A 294 -5.21 18.54 -2.73
CA ARG A 294 -4.94 17.77 -3.96
C ARG A 294 -5.21 18.59 -5.22
N ALA A 295 -6.29 19.36 -5.25
CA ALA A 295 -6.60 20.27 -6.35
C ALA A 295 -5.47 21.29 -6.57
N ASN A 296 -5.07 22.00 -5.52
CA ASN A 296 -4.00 23.00 -5.58
C ASN A 296 -2.68 22.38 -6.03
N ARG A 297 -2.35 21.18 -5.55
CA ARG A 297 -1.14 20.46 -5.94
C ARG A 297 -1.10 20.18 -7.43
N LEU A 298 -2.23 19.79 -8.01
CA LEU A 298 -2.36 19.50 -9.43
C LEU A 298 -2.56 20.77 -10.30
N GLY A 299 -2.61 21.97 -9.69
CA GLY A 299 -2.78 23.23 -10.39
C GLY A 299 -4.23 23.63 -10.68
N PHE A 300 -5.21 22.98 -10.05
CA PHE A 300 -6.63 23.31 -10.18
C PHE A 300 -7.09 24.28 -9.09
N ALA A 301 -8.05 25.17 -9.42
CA ALA A 301 -8.71 26.01 -8.43
C ALA A 301 -9.75 25.23 -7.58
N GLY A 302 -10.26 24.11 -8.11
CA GLY A 302 -11.24 23.26 -7.42
C GLY A 302 -12.58 23.97 -7.16
N SER A 303 -12.97 24.83 -8.09
CA SER A 303 -14.11 25.75 -7.96
C SER A 303 -15.32 25.30 -8.77
N SER A 304 -15.09 24.64 -9.91
CA SER A 304 -16.14 24.15 -10.81
C SER A 304 -16.37 22.65 -10.70
N ARG A 305 -17.56 22.22 -11.13
CA ARG A 305 -17.96 20.81 -11.25
C ARG A 305 -16.94 19.98 -12.04
N THR A 306 -16.51 20.52 -13.17
CA THR A 306 -15.54 19.90 -14.08
C THR A 306 -14.15 19.81 -13.45
N GLU A 307 -13.66 20.87 -12.81
CA GLU A 307 -12.36 20.84 -12.14
C GLU A 307 -12.32 19.78 -11.04
N MET A 308 -13.40 19.68 -10.24
CA MET A 308 -13.46 18.67 -9.18
C MET A 308 -13.45 17.24 -9.75
N ALA A 309 -14.17 16.98 -10.85
CA ALA A 309 -14.09 15.69 -11.54
C ALA A 309 -12.65 15.40 -12.03
N LEU A 310 -12.01 16.38 -12.68
CA LEU A 310 -10.64 16.27 -13.18
C LEU A 310 -9.61 16.03 -12.08
N VAL A 311 -9.76 16.62 -10.90
CA VAL A 311 -8.88 16.38 -9.74
C VAL A 311 -8.89 14.91 -9.32
N ARG A 312 -10.06 14.26 -9.28
CA ARG A 312 -10.16 12.83 -8.93
C ARG A 312 -9.59 11.95 -10.03
N ILE A 313 -9.90 12.26 -11.30
CA ILE A 313 -9.38 11.51 -12.45
C ILE A 313 -7.85 11.60 -12.49
N ALA A 314 -7.28 12.80 -12.41
CA ALA A 314 -5.84 13.03 -12.37
C ALA A 314 -5.16 12.33 -11.18
N THR A 315 -5.83 12.30 -10.02
CA THR A 315 -5.38 11.59 -8.82
C THR A 315 -5.32 10.08 -9.06
N LEU A 316 -6.37 9.49 -9.65
CA LEU A 316 -6.42 8.06 -9.98
C LEU A 316 -5.40 7.65 -11.04
N MET A 317 -5.08 8.58 -11.94
CA MET A 317 -4.05 8.42 -12.97
C MET A 317 -2.62 8.66 -12.44
N ASN A 318 -2.46 9.13 -11.20
CA ASN A 318 -1.19 9.50 -10.57
C ASN A 318 -0.40 10.57 -11.36
N LEU A 319 -1.09 11.58 -11.88
CA LEU A 319 -0.50 12.62 -12.72
C LEU A 319 0.27 13.69 -11.94
N SER A 320 1.32 14.21 -12.57
CA SER A 320 1.99 15.45 -12.18
C SER A 320 1.16 16.70 -12.53
N PRO A 321 1.50 17.89 -12.00
CA PRO A 321 0.79 19.12 -12.33
C PRO A 321 0.86 19.49 -13.83
N SER A 322 1.99 19.23 -14.47
CA SER A 322 2.14 19.42 -15.93
C SER A 322 1.26 18.47 -16.73
N GLU A 323 1.15 17.21 -16.31
CA GLU A 323 0.28 16.24 -16.96
C GLU A 323 -1.21 16.55 -16.73
N ALA A 324 -1.56 17.06 -15.55
CA ALA A 324 -2.93 17.51 -15.24
C ALA A 324 -3.38 18.68 -16.14
N ALA A 325 -2.47 19.56 -16.53
CA ALA A 325 -2.75 20.59 -17.52
C ALA A 325 -3.08 19.99 -18.90
N ILE A 326 -2.30 18.99 -19.34
CA ILE A 326 -2.55 18.27 -20.60
C ILE A 326 -3.86 17.49 -20.53
N LEU A 327 -4.17 16.86 -19.39
CA LEU A 327 -5.45 16.19 -19.15
C LEU A 327 -6.63 17.15 -19.34
N THR A 328 -6.50 18.39 -18.85
CA THR A 328 -7.53 19.42 -18.99
C THR A 328 -7.79 19.77 -20.46
N THR A 329 -6.72 19.87 -21.27
CA THR A 329 -6.84 20.09 -22.72
C THR A 329 -7.44 18.88 -23.42
N SER A 330 -7.05 17.67 -23.02
CA SER A 330 -7.56 16.40 -23.56
C SER A 330 -9.04 16.19 -23.24
N PHE A 331 -9.50 16.63 -22.07
CA PHE A 331 -10.90 16.58 -21.68
C PHE A 331 -11.77 17.47 -22.59
N LYS A 332 -11.25 18.62 -23.03
CA LYS A 332 -11.97 19.54 -23.94
C LYS A 332 -12.15 18.98 -25.35
N SER A 333 -11.37 17.99 -25.77
CA SER A 333 -11.51 17.34 -27.08
C SER A 333 -12.48 16.16 -27.07
N LEU A 334 -13.06 15.81 -25.92
CA LEU A 334 -14.06 14.75 -25.84
C LEU A 334 -15.41 15.18 -26.44
N SER A 335 -16.21 14.18 -26.80
CA SER A 335 -17.63 14.40 -27.09
C SER A 335 -18.34 14.98 -25.87
N LEU A 336 -19.40 15.76 -26.10
CA LEU A 336 -20.18 16.36 -25.00
C LEU A 336 -20.79 15.28 -24.09
N GLU A 337 -21.23 14.16 -24.68
CA GLU A 337 -21.76 13.01 -23.94
C GLU A 337 -20.71 12.37 -23.03
N ASP A 338 -19.50 12.11 -23.53
CA ASP A 338 -18.42 11.52 -22.73
C ASP A 338 -17.96 12.46 -21.61
N ALA A 339 -17.82 13.75 -21.93
CA ALA A 339 -17.43 14.77 -20.97
C ALA A 339 -18.46 14.88 -19.82
N GLU A 340 -19.75 14.92 -20.14
CA GLU A 340 -20.82 14.95 -19.13
C GLU A 340 -20.89 13.65 -18.33
N SER A 341 -20.73 12.50 -18.98
CA SER A 341 -20.68 11.19 -18.32
C SER A 341 -19.56 11.13 -17.27
N LEU A 342 -18.36 11.58 -17.64
CA LEU A 342 -17.22 11.67 -16.72
C LEU A 342 -17.49 12.66 -15.59
N VAL A 343 -17.98 13.86 -15.89
CA VAL A 343 -18.29 14.85 -14.83
C VAL A 343 -19.32 14.29 -13.86
N ASN A 344 -20.40 13.68 -14.33
CA ASN A 344 -21.43 13.13 -13.46
C ASN A 344 -20.95 11.92 -12.65
N SER A 345 -19.99 11.15 -13.17
CA SER A 345 -19.44 9.97 -12.49
C SER A 345 -18.35 10.31 -11.48
N PHE A 346 -17.55 11.35 -11.71
CA PHE A 346 -16.43 11.69 -10.82
C PHE A 346 -16.73 12.89 -9.93
N TYR A 347 -17.65 13.77 -10.30
CA TYR A 347 -17.99 14.92 -9.48
C TYR A 347 -18.52 14.51 -8.11
N THR A 348 -18.08 15.23 -7.10
CA THR A 348 -18.66 15.20 -5.77
C THR A 348 -18.72 16.62 -5.23
N ASN A 349 -19.77 16.97 -4.47
CA ASN A 349 -19.74 18.22 -3.73
C ASN A 349 -18.68 18.14 -2.61
N LYS A 350 -18.27 19.30 -2.10
CA LYS A 350 -17.39 19.35 -0.92
C LYS A 350 -18.10 18.72 0.28
N GLY A 351 -17.61 17.56 0.70
CA GLY A 351 -18.16 16.80 1.83
C GLY A 351 -19.11 15.67 1.44
N ASP A 352 -19.56 15.62 0.18
CA ASP A 352 -20.23 14.43 -0.35
C ASP A 352 -19.17 13.40 -0.76
N SER A 353 -19.50 12.12 -0.61
CA SER A 353 -18.67 11.02 -1.09
C SER A 353 -19.44 10.22 -2.13
N LEU A 354 -18.96 10.22 -3.37
CA LEU A 354 -19.35 9.22 -4.34
C LEU A 354 -18.25 8.16 -4.38
N ALA A 355 -18.53 6.97 -3.84
CA ALA A 355 -17.61 5.85 -3.90
C ALA A 355 -17.28 5.55 -5.37
N LEU A 356 -16.00 5.55 -5.72
CA LEU A 356 -15.52 5.21 -7.05
C LEU A 356 -14.91 3.81 -7.01
N SER A 357 -15.58 2.87 -7.66
CA SER A 357 -15.09 1.51 -7.82
C SER A 357 -14.30 1.39 -9.12
N LEU A 358 -13.11 2.00 -9.17
CA LEU A 358 -12.23 1.97 -10.34
C LEU A 358 -10.75 1.82 -9.95
N ARG A 359 -10.00 0.95 -10.63
CA ARG A 359 -8.56 0.74 -10.40
C ARG A 359 -7.78 0.50 -11.71
N GLY A 360 -6.45 0.59 -11.66
CA GLY A 360 -5.57 0.20 -12.77
C GLY A 360 -5.29 1.28 -13.84
N LEU A 361 -5.76 2.53 -13.66
CA LEU A 361 -5.50 3.60 -14.64
C LEU A 361 -4.01 3.92 -14.86
N PRO A 362 -3.13 3.93 -13.85
CA PRO A 362 -1.71 4.17 -14.10
C PRO A 362 -1.08 3.09 -15.01
N THR A 363 -1.50 1.84 -14.85
CA THR A 363 -1.07 0.73 -15.71
C THR A 363 -1.55 0.94 -17.15
N LEU A 364 -2.83 1.29 -17.33
CA LEU A 364 -3.38 1.61 -18.64
C LEU A 364 -2.60 2.74 -19.33
N ILE A 365 -2.30 3.83 -18.62
CA ILE A 365 -1.52 4.96 -19.16
C ILE A 365 -0.11 4.52 -19.56
N SER A 366 0.59 3.78 -18.70
CA SER A 366 1.95 3.29 -18.97
C SER A 366 1.98 2.44 -20.24
N GLU A 367 0.97 1.59 -20.42
CA GLU A 367 0.85 0.71 -21.56
C GLU A 367 0.44 1.45 -22.85
N LEU A 368 -0.50 2.38 -22.78
CA LEU A 368 -0.84 3.26 -23.92
C LEU A 368 0.37 4.10 -24.34
N THR A 369 1.17 4.56 -23.38
CA THR A 369 2.42 5.29 -23.65
C THR A 369 3.42 4.41 -24.39
N ARG A 370 3.51 3.13 -24.03
CA ARG A 370 4.34 2.15 -24.74
C ARG A 370 3.79 1.84 -26.13
N ALA A 371 2.48 1.82 -26.33
CA ALA A 371 1.84 1.56 -27.62
C ALA A 371 1.95 2.74 -28.60
N ALA A 372 1.95 3.98 -28.10
CA ALA A 372 2.00 5.21 -28.89
C ALA A 372 3.36 5.42 -29.60
N HIS A 373 3.60 4.67 -30.67
CA HIS A 373 4.74 4.86 -31.57
C HIS A 373 4.38 5.86 -32.68
N GLY A 374 5.27 6.80 -32.99
CA GLY A 374 5.17 7.63 -34.21
C GLY A 374 4.92 9.13 -34.05
N ASN A 375 4.51 9.62 -32.87
CA ASN A 375 4.34 11.06 -32.65
C ASN A 375 5.64 11.73 -32.17
N THR A 376 6.20 12.69 -32.93
CA THR A 376 7.48 13.35 -32.58
C THR A 376 7.35 14.38 -31.46
N ASN A 377 6.14 14.91 -31.22
CA ASN A 377 5.86 15.83 -30.11
C ASN A 377 5.34 15.07 -28.87
N ALA A 378 6.08 15.17 -27.76
CA ALA A 378 5.74 14.52 -26.49
C ALA A 378 4.41 15.00 -25.90
N GLU A 379 4.09 16.29 -26.02
CA GLU A 379 2.85 16.87 -25.49
C GLU A 379 1.63 16.41 -26.28
N ALA A 380 1.71 16.42 -27.61
CA ALA A 380 0.64 15.91 -28.48
C ALA A 380 0.39 14.41 -28.24
N ARG A 381 1.46 13.63 -28.01
CA ARG A 381 1.36 12.22 -27.65
C ARG A 381 0.65 12.03 -26.31
N ALA A 382 1.03 12.79 -25.28
CA ALA A 382 0.37 12.75 -23.98
C ALA A 382 -1.11 13.14 -24.08
N GLN A 383 -1.43 14.17 -24.88
CA GLN A 383 -2.81 14.58 -25.13
C GLN A 383 -3.64 13.46 -25.77
N GLN A 384 -3.09 12.77 -26.77
CA GLN A 384 -3.74 11.62 -27.40
C GLN A 384 -3.97 10.48 -26.41
N ILE A 385 -2.97 10.15 -25.59
CA ILE A 385 -3.06 9.11 -24.55
C ILE A 385 -4.15 9.44 -23.54
N TYR A 386 -4.18 10.68 -23.03
CA TYR A 386 -5.18 11.09 -22.06
C TYR A 386 -6.58 11.17 -22.65
N ALA A 387 -6.75 11.69 -23.88
CA ALA A 387 -8.04 11.69 -24.55
C ALA A 387 -8.59 10.25 -24.75
N THR A 388 -7.72 9.34 -25.18
CA THR A 388 -8.07 7.91 -25.35
C THR A 388 -8.43 7.27 -24.01
N THR A 389 -7.64 7.52 -22.97
CA THR A 389 -7.91 7.00 -21.62
C THR A 389 -9.25 7.50 -21.09
N LEU A 390 -9.53 8.80 -21.24
CA LEU A 390 -10.80 9.39 -20.81
C LEU A 390 -12.00 8.80 -21.56
N SER A 391 -11.89 8.61 -22.88
CA SER A 391 -12.94 7.99 -23.69
C SER A 391 -13.19 6.54 -23.26
N LEU A 392 -12.14 5.75 -23.04
CA LEU A 392 -12.26 4.37 -22.55
C LEU A 392 -12.96 4.31 -21.18
N VAL A 393 -12.59 5.20 -20.26
CA VAL A 393 -13.22 5.30 -18.94
C VAL A 393 -14.69 5.68 -19.09
N ALA A 394 -15.04 6.66 -19.92
CA ALA A 394 -16.42 7.08 -20.16
C ALA A 394 -17.28 5.93 -20.70
N LYS A 395 -16.79 5.24 -21.74
CA LYS A 395 -17.44 4.06 -22.34
C LYS A 395 -17.62 2.93 -21.30
N SER A 396 -16.59 2.66 -20.50
CA SER A 396 -16.63 1.65 -19.44
C SER A 396 -17.66 1.97 -18.37
N LEU A 397 -17.74 3.23 -17.91
CA LEU A 397 -18.72 3.64 -16.91
C LEU A 397 -20.16 3.51 -17.42
N LYS A 398 -20.39 3.83 -18.70
CA LYS A 398 -21.69 3.65 -19.35
C LYS A 398 -22.08 2.17 -19.40
N ALA A 399 -21.19 1.32 -19.91
CA ALA A 399 -21.43 -0.12 -19.99
C ALA A 399 -21.63 -0.75 -18.59
N HIS A 400 -20.85 -0.32 -17.60
CA HIS A 400 -20.97 -0.77 -16.22
C HIS A 400 -22.35 -0.48 -15.64
N LYS A 401 -22.80 0.77 -15.78
CA LYS A 401 -24.13 1.20 -15.33
C LYS A 401 -25.25 0.44 -16.03
N GLU A 402 -25.11 0.18 -17.33
CA GLU A 402 -26.07 -0.64 -18.07
C GLU A 402 -26.13 -2.09 -17.57
N MET A 403 -24.98 -2.71 -17.28
CA MET A 403 -24.91 -4.06 -16.74
C MET A 403 -25.46 -4.16 -15.32
N GLN A 404 -25.22 -3.15 -14.47
CA GLN A 404 -25.80 -3.05 -13.13
C GLN A 404 -27.33 -2.89 -13.20
N ASN A 405 -27.83 -2.02 -14.08
CA ASN A 405 -29.28 -1.84 -14.29
C ASN A 405 -29.96 -3.12 -14.79
N LYS A 406 -29.24 -3.93 -15.57
CA LYS A 406 -29.69 -5.25 -16.04
C LYS A 406 -29.46 -6.38 -15.03
N GLN A 407 -28.95 -6.07 -13.82
CA GLN A 407 -28.61 -7.03 -12.76
C GLN A 407 -27.60 -8.11 -13.19
N ILE A 408 -26.76 -7.80 -14.18
CA ILE A 408 -25.70 -8.69 -14.66
C ILE A 408 -24.47 -8.60 -13.74
N LEU A 409 -24.20 -7.39 -13.22
CA LEU A 409 -23.10 -7.12 -12.28
C LEU A 409 -23.66 -6.66 -10.94
N PRO A 410 -23.15 -7.20 -9.81
CA PRO A 410 -23.37 -6.61 -8.50
C PRO A 410 -22.88 -5.16 -8.41
N GLU A 411 -23.49 -4.36 -7.53
CA GLU A 411 -23.09 -2.97 -7.29
C GLU A 411 -21.64 -2.83 -6.78
N GLU A 412 -21.14 -3.87 -6.11
CA GLU A 412 -19.81 -3.90 -5.49
C GLU A 412 -18.67 -4.19 -6.48
N VAL A 413 -18.98 -4.53 -7.73
CA VAL A 413 -17.96 -4.83 -8.74
C VAL A 413 -17.16 -3.58 -9.08
N VAL A 414 -15.83 -3.72 -9.03
CA VAL A 414 -14.86 -2.65 -9.33
C VAL A 414 -14.41 -2.78 -10.78
N LEU A 415 -14.44 -1.66 -11.52
CA LEU A 415 -13.84 -1.58 -12.85
C LEU A 415 -12.32 -1.65 -12.75
N ASP A 416 -11.74 -2.70 -13.30
CA ASP A 416 -10.30 -2.95 -13.25
C ASP A 416 -9.65 -2.81 -14.62
N PHE A 417 -8.82 -1.77 -14.75
CA PHE A 417 -8.07 -1.46 -15.97
C PHE A 417 -6.66 -2.07 -16.00
N SER A 418 -6.26 -2.83 -14.98
CA SER A 418 -4.88 -3.29 -14.80
C SER A 418 -4.39 -4.20 -15.94
N GLU A 419 -5.30 -4.92 -16.60
CA GLU A 419 -4.99 -5.83 -17.73
C GLU A 419 -5.58 -5.38 -19.06
N THR A 420 -6.22 -4.20 -19.09
CA THR A 420 -6.95 -3.73 -20.28
C THR A 420 -6.04 -3.61 -21.50
N ALA A 421 -4.83 -3.08 -21.34
CA ALA A 421 -3.91 -2.94 -22.46
C ALA A 421 -3.33 -4.29 -22.94
N SER A 422 -3.30 -5.32 -22.10
CA SER A 422 -2.88 -6.67 -22.50
C SER A 422 -3.87 -7.31 -23.47
N SER A 423 -5.14 -6.90 -23.42
CA SER A 423 -6.17 -7.33 -24.37
C SER A 423 -6.03 -6.67 -25.76
N CYS A 424 -5.23 -5.60 -25.88
CA CYS A 424 -5.13 -4.77 -27.09
C CYS A 424 -4.20 -5.35 -28.18
N GLN A 425 -3.88 -6.65 -28.22
CA GLN A 425 -2.86 -7.29 -29.07
C GLN A 425 -2.81 -6.79 -30.54
N GLY A 426 -2.11 -5.68 -30.81
CA GLY A 426 -1.99 -5.07 -32.13
C GLY A 426 -3.19 -4.26 -32.64
N LEU A 427 -4.19 -3.98 -31.80
CA LEU A 427 -5.33 -3.11 -32.16
C LEU A 427 -4.88 -1.64 -32.21
N ASP A 428 -5.43 -0.86 -33.15
CA ASP A 428 -5.29 0.60 -33.12
C ASP A 428 -6.20 1.15 -32.01
N ILE A 429 -5.66 1.16 -30.79
CA ILE A 429 -6.33 1.61 -29.56
C ILE A 429 -6.70 3.10 -29.61
N PHE A 430 -6.18 3.84 -30.58
CA PHE A 430 -6.48 5.25 -30.82
C PHE A 430 -7.61 5.44 -31.85
N SER A 431 -8.20 4.36 -32.37
CA SER A 431 -9.38 4.40 -33.23
C SER A 431 -10.64 4.78 -32.44
N GLU A 432 -11.54 5.55 -33.06
CA GLU A 432 -12.84 5.89 -32.46
C GLU A 432 -13.75 4.67 -32.25
N ASN A 433 -13.54 3.60 -33.04
CA ASN A 433 -14.38 2.40 -33.08
C ASN A 433 -14.08 1.39 -31.95
N VAL A 434 -13.20 1.72 -31.02
CA VAL A 434 -12.87 0.83 -29.90
C VAL A 434 -14.10 0.55 -29.04
N ALA A 435 -14.45 -0.74 -28.92
CA ALA A 435 -15.47 -1.27 -28.03
C ALA A 435 -14.87 -1.74 -26.72
N VAL A 436 -15.61 -1.53 -25.62
CA VAL A 436 -15.21 -1.95 -24.28
C VAL A 436 -16.07 -3.14 -23.85
N GLN A 437 -15.43 -4.17 -23.33
CA GLN A 437 -16.10 -5.29 -22.67
C GLN A 437 -15.76 -5.31 -21.18
N ILE A 438 -16.78 -5.50 -20.35
CA ILE A 438 -16.64 -5.65 -18.90
C ILE A 438 -16.95 -7.11 -18.55
N HIS A 439 -15.97 -7.77 -17.93
CA HIS A 439 -16.11 -9.15 -17.47
C HIS A 439 -16.85 -9.20 -16.12
N LEU A 440 -17.37 -10.38 -15.76
CA LEU A 440 -18.14 -10.56 -14.51
C LEU A 440 -17.34 -10.28 -13.23
N ASN A 441 -16.01 -10.37 -13.31
CA ASN A 441 -15.09 -10.03 -12.23
C ASN A 441 -14.71 -8.54 -12.21
N GLY A 442 -15.28 -7.71 -13.11
CA GLY A 442 -15.00 -6.28 -13.23
C GLY A 442 -13.79 -5.92 -14.09
N SER A 443 -13.04 -6.90 -14.62
CA SER A 443 -11.94 -6.57 -15.53
C SER A 443 -12.46 -5.96 -16.82
N VAL A 444 -11.73 -4.96 -17.32
CA VAL A 444 -12.06 -4.23 -18.55
C VAL A 444 -11.15 -4.70 -19.68
N SER A 445 -11.72 -5.07 -20.81
CA SER A 445 -11.02 -5.44 -22.03
C SER A 445 -11.47 -4.60 -23.22
N ILE A 446 -10.62 -4.54 -24.24
CA ILE A 446 -10.81 -3.73 -25.45
C ILE A 446 -10.88 -4.65 -26.67
N HIS A 447 -11.88 -4.41 -27.52
CA HIS A 447 -12.07 -5.07 -28.81
C HIS A 447 -12.34 -4.04 -29.91
N LEU A 448 -12.04 -4.39 -31.17
CA LEU A 448 -12.42 -3.61 -32.36
C LEU A 448 -13.76 -4.07 -32.92
#